data_AF-A0AAJ0GF13-F1
#
_entry.id   AF-A0AAJ0GF13-F1
#
_cell.length_a   1.000
_cell.length_b   1.000
_cell.length_c   1.000
_cell.angle_alpha   90.00
_cell.angle_beta   90.00
_cell.angle_gamma   90.00
#
_symmetry.space_group_name_H-M   'P 1'
#
loop_
_entity.id
_entity.type
_entity.pdbx_description
1 polymer ?
#
loop_
_entity_poly.entity_id
_entity_poly.type
_entity_poly.pdbx_seq_one_letter_code
_entity_poly.pdbx_strand_id
1 'polypeptide(L)'
;MMPAEGSWMFSFLTNRLLHVWITLSILVSLVLFIWIGDFLHNTPFAHLLPPNSMFLAHPATYLRRYAEVYQMHVDHVSQETGERRRQKVEDVRKRSEFRKAHGLDDGGFGGWTAKSDAEVMGPGMKEGGEVAGLAEVRGGGAGEQEYVDFEGKPVVGRKKWKWVER
;
A
#
# COMPACT_ATOMS: atom_id res chain seq x y z
N MET A 1 -45.76 11.70 -14.50
CA MET A 1 -45.37 11.62 -15.93
C MET A 1 -43.86 11.63 -15.99
N MET A 2 -43.25 10.69 -16.72
CA MET A 2 -41.82 10.75 -16.96
C MET A 2 -41.55 12.02 -17.80
N PRO A 3 -40.58 12.87 -17.44
CA PRO A 3 -40.33 14.09 -18.18
C PRO A 3 -39.95 13.75 -19.62
N ALA A 4 -40.31 14.63 -20.57
CA ALA A 4 -40.13 14.40 -22.00
C ALA A 4 -38.69 13.96 -22.33
N GLU A 5 -38.59 13.01 -23.27
CA GLU A 5 -37.34 12.50 -23.81
C GLU A 5 -36.55 13.68 -24.40
N GLY A 6 -35.33 13.90 -23.90
CA GLY A 6 -34.51 15.07 -24.24
C GLY A 6 -34.42 16.16 -23.15
N SER A 7 -35.21 16.07 -22.07
CA SER A 7 -34.99 16.93 -20.90
C SER A 7 -33.75 16.50 -20.11
N TRP A 8 -33.07 17.47 -19.47
CA TRP A 8 -31.93 17.21 -18.57
C TRP A 8 -32.30 16.20 -17.47
N MET A 9 -33.53 16.29 -16.96
CA MET A 9 -34.04 15.44 -15.89
C MET A 9 -34.21 13.98 -16.35
N PHE A 10 -34.67 13.73 -17.57
CA PHE A 10 -34.70 12.37 -18.14
C PHE A 10 -33.29 11.79 -18.32
N SER A 11 -32.34 12.62 -18.76
CA SER A 11 -30.94 12.22 -18.94
C SER A 11 -30.23 11.92 -17.61
N PHE A 12 -30.51 12.69 -16.56
CA PHE A 12 -29.95 12.47 -15.22
C PHE A 12 -30.39 11.13 -14.65
N LEU A 13 -31.69 10.78 -14.73
CA LEU A 13 -32.22 9.53 -14.17
C LEU A 13 -31.80 8.27 -14.96
N THR A 14 -31.67 8.35 -16.29
CA THR A 14 -31.43 7.16 -17.12
C THR A 14 -29.94 6.91 -17.40
N ASN A 15 -29.08 7.91 -17.24
CA ASN A 15 -27.66 7.78 -17.58
C ASN A 15 -26.82 7.18 -16.44
N ARG A 16 -26.33 5.95 -16.65
CA ARG A 16 -25.48 5.24 -15.67
C ARG A 16 -24.10 5.88 -15.48
N LEU A 17 -23.51 6.47 -16.52
CA LEU A 17 -22.21 7.13 -16.41
C LEU A 17 -22.26 8.30 -15.45
N LEU A 18 -23.35 9.07 -15.48
CA LEU A 18 -23.53 10.23 -14.63
C LEU A 18 -23.62 9.83 -13.15
N HIS A 19 -24.40 8.79 -12.84
CA HIS A 19 -24.48 8.25 -11.48
C HIS A 19 -23.13 7.74 -10.97
N VAL A 20 -22.40 6.96 -11.79
CA VAL A 20 -21.08 6.45 -11.43
C VAL A 20 -20.11 7.61 -11.22
N TRP A 21 -20.13 8.63 -12.08
CA TRP A 21 -19.24 9.79 -11.93
C TRP A 21 -19.53 10.61 -10.67
N ILE A 22 -20.80 10.86 -10.33
CA ILE A 22 -21.17 11.58 -9.09
C ILE A 22 -20.79 10.76 -7.86
N THR A 23 -21.18 9.49 -7.81
CA THR A 23 -20.86 8.64 -6.66
C THR A 23 -19.36 8.47 -6.48
N LEU A 24 -18.63 8.18 -7.56
CA LEU A 24 -17.18 8.04 -7.55
C LEU A 24 -16.50 9.35 -7.11
N SER A 25 -16.92 10.50 -7.63
CA SER A 25 -16.34 11.79 -7.25
C SER A 25 -16.58 12.13 -5.78
N ILE A 26 -17.78 11.86 -5.25
CA ILE A 26 -18.05 12.00 -3.80
C ILE A 26 -17.11 11.11 -2.99
N LEU A 27 -16.99 9.81 -3.33
CA LEU A 27 -16.13 8.89 -2.58
C LEU A 27 -14.66 9.34 -2.62
N VAL A 28 -14.16 9.69 -3.81
CA VAL A 28 -12.78 10.17 -3.97
C VAL A 28 -12.55 11.45 -3.18
N SER A 29 -13.47 12.42 -3.24
CA SER A 29 -13.35 13.68 -2.50
C SER A 29 -13.32 13.47 -0.99
N LEU A 30 -14.13 12.56 -0.47
CA LEU A 30 -14.20 12.26 0.97
C LEU A 30 -12.92 11.59 1.45
N VAL A 31 -12.40 10.63 0.69
CA VAL A 31 -11.11 9.98 0.98
C VAL A 31 -9.97 10.99 0.98
N LEU A 32 -9.92 11.86 -0.04
CA LEU A 32 -8.92 12.93 -0.10
C LEU A 32 -9.03 13.88 1.08
N PHE A 33 -10.25 14.26 1.49
CA PHE A 33 -10.47 15.15 2.62
C PHE A 33 -9.99 14.54 3.95
N ILE A 34 -10.33 13.28 4.19
CA ILE A 34 -9.87 12.54 5.38
C ILE A 34 -8.34 12.43 5.37
N TRP A 35 -7.75 12.08 4.22
CA TRP A 35 -6.30 11.94 4.08
C TRP A 35 -5.55 13.26 4.30
N ILE A 36 -6.05 14.37 3.74
CA ILE A 36 -5.49 15.71 3.99
C ILE A 36 -5.64 16.09 5.46
N GLY A 37 -6.81 15.83 6.07
CA GLY A 37 -7.05 16.12 7.48
C GLY A 37 -6.12 15.35 8.42
N ASP A 38 -5.92 14.06 8.16
CA ASP A 38 -4.99 13.21 8.90
C ASP A 38 -3.54 13.73 8.78
N PHE A 39 -3.12 14.10 7.57
CA PHE A 39 -1.81 14.71 7.35
C PHE A 39 -1.63 16.02 8.11
N LEU A 40 -2.61 16.95 8.07
CA LEU A 40 -2.52 18.22 8.79
C LEU A 40 -2.46 18.02 10.32
N HIS A 41 -3.08 16.96 10.84
CA HIS A 41 -3.14 16.71 12.28
C HIS A 41 -1.91 15.97 12.81
N ASN A 42 -1.36 15.02 12.05
CA ASN A 42 -0.26 14.15 12.48
C ASN A 42 1.13 14.62 12.01
N THR A 43 1.20 15.59 11.10
CA THR A 43 2.50 16.01 10.54
C THR A 43 3.30 16.87 11.53
N PRO A 44 4.56 16.52 11.81
CA PRO A 44 5.46 17.37 12.59
C PRO A 44 5.94 18.61 11.80
N PHE A 45 5.73 18.62 10.47
CA PHE A 45 6.21 19.66 9.56
C PHE A 45 5.15 20.72 9.22
N ALA A 46 4.12 20.88 10.06
CA ALA A 46 2.99 21.78 9.81
C ALA A 46 3.41 23.24 9.55
N HIS A 47 4.51 23.68 10.17
CA HIS A 47 5.06 25.03 10.01
C HIS A 47 5.68 25.30 8.64
N LEU A 48 6.02 24.26 7.87
CA LEU A 48 6.61 24.39 6.52
C LEU A 48 5.55 24.49 5.43
N LEU A 49 4.26 24.35 5.79
CA LEU A 49 3.16 24.42 4.84
C LEU A 49 2.99 25.85 4.31
N PRO A 50 2.79 26.02 2.99
CA PRO A 50 2.53 27.33 2.41
C PRO A 50 1.19 27.89 2.96
N PRO A 51 1.08 29.22 3.14
CA PRO A 51 -0.15 29.82 3.62
C PRO A 51 -1.29 29.62 2.61
N ASN A 52 -2.50 29.34 3.12
CA ASN A 52 -3.69 29.07 2.28
C ASN A 52 -4.01 30.21 1.30
N SER A 53 -3.61 31.45 1.60
CA SER A 53 -3.77 32.60 0.69
C SER A 53 -2.94 32.49 -0.58
N MET A 54 -1.81 31.77 -0.55
CA MET A 54 -0.94 31.57 -1.73
C MET A 54 -1.59 30.68 -2.79
N PHE A 55 -2.57 29.85 -2.41
CA PHE A 55 -3.29 28.96 -3.32
C PHE A 55 -3.99 29.72 -4.45
N LEU A 56 -4.55 30.89 -4.16
CA LEU A 56 -5.28 31.70 -5.15
C LEU A 56 -4.34 32.41 -6.14
N ALA A 57 -3.16 32.85 -5.69
CA ALA A 57 -2.21 33.57 -6.52
C ALA A 57 -1.36 32.62 -7.39
N HIS A 58 -0.86 31.53 -6.79
CA HIS A 58 0.07 30.62 -7.44
C HIS A 58 -0.26 29.15 -7.10
N PRO A 59 -1.31 28.58 -7.72
CA PRO A 59 -1.78 27.22 -7.38
C PRO A 59 -0.72 26.15 -7.68
N ALA A 60 0.05 26.30 -8.76
CA ALA A 60 1.06 25.32 -9.14
C ALA A 60 2.24 25.27 -8.16
N THR A 61 2.71 26.41 -7.66
CA THR A 61 3.80 26.44 -6.67
C THR A 61 3.32 25.98 -5.30
N TYR A 62 2.08 26.32 -4.92
CA TYR A 62 1.46 25.84 -3.69
C TYR A 62 1.44 24.30 -3.64
N LEU A 63 0.97 23.65 -4.71
CA LEU A 63 0.90 22.18 -4.79
C LEU A 63 2.30 21.54 -4.75
N ARG A 64 3.28 22.12 -5.44
CA ARG A 64 4.67 21.64 -5.39
C ARG A 64 5.26 21.70 -3.99
N ARG A 65 5.06 22.83 -3.30
CA ARG A 65 5.56 22.99 -1.93
C ARG A 65 4.85 22.03 -0.97
N TYR A 66 3.55 21.84 -1.14
CA TYR A 66 2.79 20.87 -0.36
C TYR A 66 3.31 19.43 -0.58
N ALA A 67 3.60 19.06 -1.83
CA ALA A 67 4.16 17.76 -2.17
C ALA A 67 5.55 17.54 -1.54
N GLU A 68 6.40 18.56 -1.51
CA GLU A 68 7.72 18.51 -0.84
C GLU A 68 7.57 18.24 0.67
N VAL A 69 6.66 18.95 1.35
CA VAL A 69 6.38 18.72 2.78
C VAL A 69 5.78 17.33 3.02
N TYR A 70 4.93 16.86 2.11
CA TYR A 70 4.39 15.51 2.17
C TYR A 70 5.49 14.44 2.02
N GLN A 71 6.45 14.63 1.12
CA GLN A 71 7.60 13.73 0.99
C GLN A 71 8.41 13.66 2.30
N MET A 72 8.70 14.81 2.93
CA MET A 72 9.38 14.83 4.23
C MET A 72 8.61 14.06 5.32
N HIS A 73 7.28 14.18 5.33
CA HIS A 73 6.43 13.41 6.24
C HIS A 73 6.52 11.90 5.98
N VAL A 74 6.48 11.47 4.72
CA VAL A 74 6.62 10.06 4.34
C VAL A 74 8.00 9.53 4.74
N ASP A 75 9.07 10.29 4.49
CA ASP A 75 10.43 9.92 4.88
C ASP A 75 10.54 9.76 6.40
N HIS A 76 9.95 10.66 7.17
CA HIS A 76 9.92 10.57 8.63
C HIS A 76 9.19 9.31 9.12
N VAL A 77 7.99 9.03 8.59
CA VAL A 77 7.22 7.82 8.94
C VAL A 77 7.97 6.54 8.54
N SER A 78 8.67 6.57 7.40
CA SER A 78 9.49 5.47 6.92
C SER A 78 10.67 5.21 7.86
N GLN A 79 11.38 6.27 8.28
CA GLN A 79 12.48 6.17 9.25
C GLN A 79 12.00 5.63 10.59
N GLU A 80 10.91 6.18 11.13
CA GLU A 80 10.35 5.71 12.41
C GLU A 80 9.91 4.24 12.34
N THR A 81 9.28 3.84 11.23
CA THR A 81 8.90 2.45 11.00
C THR A 81 10.12 1.54 10.87
N GLY A 82 11.18 2.02 10.22
CA GLY A 82 12.47 1.34 10.10
C GLY A 82 13.12 1.12 11.46
N GLU A 83 13.16 2.14 12.31
CA GLU A 83 13.68 2.05 13.67
C GLU A 83 12.88 1.06 14.52
N ARG A 84 11.54 1.14 14.49
CA ARG A 84 10.67 0.19 15.19
C ARG A 84 10.88 -1.25 14.73
N ARG A 85 11.16 -1.48 13.44
CA ARG A 85 11.51 -2.82 12.92
C ARG A 85 12.89 -3.28 13.37
N ARG A 86 13.89 -2.39 13.34
CA ARG A 86 15.25 -2.69 13.82
C ARG A 86 15.26 -3.09 15.29
N GLN A 87 14.55 -2.36 16.14
CA GLN A 87 14.42 -2.68 17.58
C GLN A 87 13.85 -4.09 17.79
N LYS A 88 12.81 -4.48 17.05
CA LYS A 88 12.24 -5.83 17.13
C LYS A 88 13.23 -6.92 16.72
N VAL A 89 14.01 -6.68 15.66
CA VAL A 89 15.03 -7.62 15.18
C VAL A 89 16.17 -7.74 16.19
N GLU A 90 16.63 -6.63 16.75
CA GLU A 90 17.65 -6.61 17.80
C GLU A 90 17.21 -7.37 19.05
N ASP A 91 15.94 -7.27 19.44
CA ASP A 91 15.39 -8.02 20.57
C ASP A 91 15.37 -9.53 20.30
N VAL A 92 15.01 -9.95 19.08
CA VAL A 92 15.07 -11.36 18.67
C VAL A 92 16.53 -11.85 18.66
N ARG A 93 17.46 -11.04 18.15
CA ARG A 93 18.89 -11.38 18.09
C ARG A 93 19.49 -11.53 19.49
N LYS A 94 19.21 -10.61 20.41
CA LYS A 94 19.65 -10.73 21.82
C LYS A 94 19.12 -12.01 22.46
N ARG A 95 17.87 -12.39 22.15
CA ARG A 95 17.28 -13.64 22.67
C ARG A 95 17.95 -14.88 22.09
N SER A 96 18.32 -14.89 20.80
CA SER A 96 19.04 -16.03 20.21
C SER A 96 20.47 -16.12 20.74
N GLU A 97 21.18 -15.00 20.82
CA GLU A 97 22.52 -14.92 21.42
C GLU A 97 22.53 -15.40 22.87
N PHE A 98 21.52 -15.02 23.68
CA PHE A 98 21.38 -15.50 25.06
C PHE A 98 21.19 -17.01 25.14
N ARG A 99 20.33 -17.60 24.29
CA ARG A 99 20.10 -19.05 24.25
C ARG A 99 21.38 -19.80 23.87
N LYS A 100 22.10 -19.30 22.87
CA LYS A 100 23.36 -19.89 22.40
C LYS A 100 24.45 -19.85 23.46
N ALA A 101 24.58 -18.72 24.17
CA ALA A 101 25.57 -18.57 25.24
C ALA A 101 25.30 -19.46 26.47
N HIS A 102 24.02 -19.76 26.75
CA HIS A 102 23.62 -20.62 27.86
C HIS A 102 23.46 -22.10 27.47
N GLY A 103 23.92 -22.50 26.28
CA GLY A 103 23.88 -23.91 25.84
C GLY A 103 22.48 -24.46 25.58
N LEU A 104 21.47 -23.60 25.42
CA LEU A 104 20.09 -23.99 25.07
C LEU A 104 19.90 -24.22 23.55
N ASP A 105 20.99 -24.31 22.79
CA ASP A 105 21.01 -24.40 21.32
C ASP A 105 21.47 -25.79 20.81
N ASP A 106 21.32 -26.83 21.63
CA ASP A 106 21.57 -28.21 21.21
C ASP A 106 20.29 -28.86 20.65
N GLY A 107 20.04 -28.57 19.37
CA GLY A 107 19.71 -29.52 18.28
C GLY A 107 18.71 -30.67 18.42
N GLY A 108 18.00 -30.90 19.53
CA GLY A 108 17.35 -32.21 19.76
C GLY A 108 15.84 -32.24 20.05
N PHE A 109 15.26 -31.21 20.65
CA PHE A 109 13.94 -31.36 21.31
C PHE A 109 13.01 -30.14 21.17
N GLY A 110 12.93 -29.56 19.97
CA GLY A 110 12.19 -28.30 19.76
C GLY A 110 11.74 -28.04 18.33
N GLY A 111 11.40 -29.08 17.55
CA GLY A 111 10.96 -28.95 16.15
C GLY A 111 9.70 -28.10 15.90
N TRP A 112 9.08 -27.55 16.95
CA TRP A 112 7.97 -26.61 16.88
C TRP A 112 8.39 -25.15 17.15
N THR A 113 9.58 -24.89 17.71
CA THR A 113 10.02 -23.54 18.14
C THR A 113 11.28 -23.03 17.44
N ALA A 114 12.07 -23.91 16.82
CA ALA A 114 13.29 -23.56 16.10
C ALA A 114 13.04 -23.51 14.58
N LYS A 115 12.32 -22.48 14.10
CA LYS A 115 12.54 -22.05 12.71
C LYS A 115 13.97 -21.56 12.63
N SER A 116 14.76 -22.13 11.72
CA SER A 116 16.14 -21.74 11.50
C SER A 116 16.24 -20.23 11.26
N ASP A 117 17.36 -19.59 11.64
CA ASP A 117 17.56 -18.13 11.53
C ASP A 117 17.28 -17.59 10.10
N ALA A 118 17.44 -18.42 9.08
CA ALA A 118 17.14 -18.12 7.67
C ALA A 118 15.64 -18.04 7.35
N GLU A 119 14.77 -18.63 8.18
CA GLU A 119 13.32 -18.68 7.98
C GLU A 119 12.58 -17.67 8.88
N VAL A 120 13.21 -17.20 9.96
CA VAL A 120 12.70 -16.11 10.82
C VAL A 120 12.95 -14.75 10.17
N MET A 121 14.06 -14.60 9.44
CA MET A 121 14.32 -13.46 8.55
C MET A 121 13.53 -13.66 7.25
N GLY A 122 12.29 -13.15 7.20
CA GLY A 122 11.45 -13.21 5.99
C GLY A 122 12.15 -12.64 4.73
N PRO A 123 11.63 -12.90 3.53
CA PRO A 123 12.30 -12.65 2.23
C PRO A 123 12.66 -11.18 1.92
N GLY A 124 12.36 -10.24 2.81
CA GLY A 124 12.68 -8.81 2.66
C GLY A 124 14.05 -8.38 3.21
N MET A 125 14.90 -9.30 3.69
CA MET A 125 16.20 -8.98 4.32
C MET A 125 17.39 -9.61 3.60
N LYS A 126 17.41 -9.57 2.26
CA LYS A 126 18.67 -9.73 1.51
C LYS A 126 19.25 -8.34 1.27
N GLU A 127 20.31 -8.01 2.01
CA GLU A 127 21.15 -6.84 1.75
C GLU A 127 21.79 -6.96 0.36
N GLY A 128 21.62 -5.93 -0.46
CA GLY A 128 22.27 -5.79 -1.77
C GLY A 128 21.30 -5.90 -2.94
N GLY A 129 20.59 -4.82 -3.25
CA GLY A 129 19.79 -4.69 -4.47
C GLY A 129 19.41 -3.23 -4.71
N GLU A 130 19.85 -2.70 -5.83
CA GLU A 130 19.73 -1.31 -6.25
C GLU A 130 18.31 -0.74 -6.17
N VAL A 131 18.24 0.56 -5.87
CA VAL A 131 17.05 1.40 -5.97
C VAL A 131 16.55 1.43 -7.41
N ALA A 132 15.66 0.51 -7.76
CA ALA A 132 14.87 0.56 -8.99
C ALA A 132 13.69 1.53 -8.76
N GLY A 133 13.70 2.59 -9.56
CA GLY A 133 12.84 3.75 -9.43
C GLY A 133 11.35 3.52 -9.63
N LEU A 134 10.63 4.60 -9.33
CA LEU A 134 9.20 4.84 -9.57
C LEU A 134 8.73 4.28 -10.92
N ALA A 135 7.88 3.24 -10.87
CA ALA A 135 7.13 2.75 -12.00
C ALA A 135 5.62 2.83 -11.70
N GLU A 136 5.04 3.91 -12.20
CA GLU A 136 3.78 3.97 -12.96
C GLU A 136 2.67 2.95 -12.61
N VAL A 137 1.58 3.48 -12.05
CA VAL A 137 0.27 2.81 -12.03
C VAL A 137 -0.21 2.64 -13.47
N ARG A 138 0.03 1.46 -14.04
CA ARG A 138 -0.57 1.03 -15.32
C ARG A 138 -1.44 -0.20 -15.09
N GLY A 139 -2.66 -0.11 -15.61
CA GLY A 139 -3.78 -1.01 -15.37
C GLY A 139 -3.55 -2.49 -15.72
N GLY A 140 -4.47 -3.30 -15.19
CA GLY A 140 -4.45 -4.74 -15.20
C GLY A 140 -4.17 -5.39 -16.56
N GLY A 141 -3.19 -6.30 -16.54
CA GLY A 141 -2.98 -7.34 -17.53
C GLY A 141 -2.91 -8.68 -16.81
N ALA A 142 -3.83 -9.57 -17.13
CA ALA A 142 -3.92 -10.92 -16.60
C ALA A 142 -2.74 -11.78 -17.10
N GLY A 143 -1.70 -11.93 -16.28
CA GLY A 143 -0.62 -12.89 -16.47
C GLY A 143 -0.85 -14.16 -15.66
N GLU A 144 -0.56 -15.31 -16.27
CA GLU A 144 -0.57 -16.65 -15.67
C GLU A 144 0.14 -16.68 -14.32
N GLN A 145 -0.63 -16.91 -13.26
CA GLN A 145 -0.05 -17.22 -11.95
C GLN A 145 0.28 -18.71 -11.94
N GLU A 146 1.54 -19.01 -12.20
CA GLU A 146 2.15 -20.30 -11.88
C GLU A 146 2.26 -20.39 -10.35
N TYR A 147 1.40 -21.22 -9.74
CA TYR A 147 1.46 -21.52 -8.32
C TYR A 147 1.93 -22.96 -8.13
N VAL A 148 2.80 -23.16 -7.13
CA VAL A 148 3.38 -24.45 -6.79
C VAL A 148 2.55 -25.07 -5.66
N ASP A 149 1.93 -26.22 -5.93
CA ASP A 149 1.16 -26.95 -4.93
C ASP A 149 2.08 -27.49 -3.81
N PHE A 150 1.50 -27.87 -2.67
CA PHE A 150 2.20 -28.32 -1.45
C PHE A 150 3.14 -29.52 -1.64
N GLU A 151 3.08 -30.23 -2.78
CA GLU A 151 3.99 -31.33 -3.13
C GLU A 151 5.04 -30.97 -4.20
N GLY A 152 5.21 -29.68 -4.52
CA GLY A 152 6.33 -29.19 -5.35
C GLY A 152 6.22 -29.48 -6.85
N LYS A 153 5.04 -29.87 -7.35
CA LYS A 153 4.81 -30.09 -8.79
C LYS A 153 4.16 -28.86 -9.42
N PRO A 154 4.69 -28.33 -10.55
CA PRO A 154 4.09 -27.20 -11.23
C PRO A 154 2.81 -27.68 -11.95
N VAL A 155 1.66 -27.19 -11.52
CA VAL A 155 0.38 -27.46 -12.18
C VAL A 155 -0.06 -26.19 -12.92
N VAL A 156 -0.03 -26.27 -14.26
CA VAL A 156 -0.49 -25.18 -15.13
C VAL A 156 -2.01 -25.07 -15.02
N GLY A 157 -2.51 -23.98 -14.44
CA GLY A 157 -3.92 -23.72 -14.21
C GLY A 157 -4.72 -23.61 -15.52
N ARG A 158 -5.40 -24.70 -15.92
CA ARG A 158 -6.31 -24.64 -17.08
C ARG A 158 -7.58 -23.85 -16.74
N LYS A 159 -7.75 -22.69 -17.37
CA LYS A 159 -9.03 -21.96 -17.40
C LYS A 159 -10.10 -22.81 -18.09
N LYS A 160 -11.08 -23.32 -17.34
CA LYS A 160 -12.27 -23.99 -17.89
C LYS A 160 -13.55 -23.28 -17.46
N TRP A 161 -13.78 -22.08 -17.98
CA TRP A 161 -15.10 -21.44 -17.88
C TRP A 161 -15.67 -21.42 -19.31
N LYS A 162 -16.36 -22.49 -19.69
CA LYS A 162 -17.23 -22.47 -20.87
C LYS A 162 -18.57 -21.92 -20.42
N TRP A 163 -18.90 -20.72 -20.88
CA TRP A 163 -20.26 -20.19 -20.79
C TRP A 163 -21.16 -21.04 -21.70
N VAL A 164 -22.22 -21.61 -21.14
CA VAL A 164 -23.30 -22.23 -21.88
C VAL A 164 -24.31 -21.13 -22.18
N GLU A 165 -24.43 -20.74 -23.45
CA GLU A 165 -25.54 -19.94 -23.95
C GLU A 165 -26.79 -20.81 -24.02
N ARG A 166 -27.87 -20.34 -23.38
CA ARG A 166 -29.24 -20.63 -23.78
C ARG A 166 -30.17 -19.50 -23.32
#